data_AF-A0A4Q2RNQ0-F1
#
_entry.id   AF-A0A4Q2RNQ0-F1
#
_cell.length_a   1.000
_cell.length_b   1.000
_cell.length_c   1.000
_cell.angle_alpha   90.00
_cell.angle_beta   90.00
_cell.angle_gamma   90.00
#
_symmetry.space_group_name_H-M   'P 1'
#
loop_
_entity.id
_entity.type
_entity.pdbx_description
1 polymer ?
#
loop_
_entity_poly.entity_id
_entity_poly.type
_entity_poly.pdbx_seq_one_letter_code
_entity_poly.pdbx_strand_id
1 'polypeptide(L)'
;MAQPRTPRTGSVFLDPRGEDRTLRVTWHQDAQLVVLSLWRDNVCAGTFRLAADEVPDLIALLRQGLDEAYDAARERVERVERPSEVG
;
A
#
# COMPACT_ATOMS: atom_id res chain seq x y z
N MET A 1 0.45 -34.54 4.24
CA MET A 1 1.07 -33.33 4.84
C MET A 1 0.02 -32.22 4.89
N ALA A 2 -0.77 -32.16 5.95
CA ALA A 2 -1.77 -31.10 6.12
C ALA A 2 -1.06 -29.84 6.61
N GLN A 3 -1.08 -28.77 5.82
CA GLN A 3 -0.60 -27.47 6.25
C GLN A 3 -1.68 -26.85 7.17
N PRO A 4 -1.33 -26.28 8.33
CA PRO A 4 -2.33 -25.63 9.17
C PRO A 4 -2.94 -24.45 8.42
N ARG A 5 -4.27 -24.36 8.35
CA ARG A 5 -4.95 -23.13 7.93
C ARG A 5 -4.94 -22.15 9.10
N THR A 6 -3.83 -21.49 9.34
CA THR A 6 -3.88 -20.22 10.07
C THR A 6 -4.69 -19.22 9.23
N PRO A 7 -5.53 -18.37 9.83
CA PRO A 7 -6.17 -17.29 9.09
C PRO A 7 -5.06 -16.47 8.46
N ARG A 8 -4.97 -16.48 7.13
CA ARG A 8 -4.07 -15.58 6.42
C ARG A 8 -4.69 -14.21 6.54
N THR A 9 -4.25 -13.43 7.52
CA THR A 9 -4.47 -11.99 7.51
C THR A 9 -3.95 -11.48 6.17
N GLY A 10 -4.80 -10.79 5.43
CA GLY A 10 -4.47 -10.36 4.09
C GLY A 10 -5.52 -9.39 3.57
N SER A 11 -5.08 -8.55 2.65
CA SER A 11 -5.91 -7.51 2.04
C SER A 11 -5.67 -7.50 0.54
N VAL A 12 -6.66 -7.03 -0.20
CA VAL A 12 -6.57 -6.79 -1.64
C VAL A 12 -6.78 -5.31 -1.88
N PHE A 13 -5.86 -4.70 -2.62
CA PHE A 13 -5.92 -3.30 -3.04
C PHE A 13 -6.11 -3.24 -4.55
N LEU A 14 -6.98 -2.34 -5.01
CA LEU A 14 -7.22 -2.12 -6.44
C LEU A 14 -6.18 -1.17 -7.01
N ASP A 15 -5.65 -1.48 -8.19
CA ASP A 15 -4.80 -0.55 -8.93
C ASP A 15 -5.68 0.52 -9.61
N PRO A 16 -5.44 1.81 -9.37
CA PRO A 16 -6.18 2.90 -10.02
C PRO A 16 -6.10 2.91 -11.55
N ARG A 17 -5.12 2.22 -12.14
CA ARG A 17 -4.98 2.08 -13.60
C ARG A 17 -6.09 1.22 -14.24
N GLY A 18 -6.86 0.48 -13.44
CA GLY A 18 -7.98 -0.35 -13.90
C GLY A 18 -7.54 -1.74 -14.41
N GLU A 19 -8.36 -2.35 -15.28
CA GLU A 19 -8.12 -3.66 -15.91
C GLU A 19 -7.96 -4.85 -14.94
N ASP A 20 -8.77 -4.89 -13.87
CA ASP A 20 -8.73 -5.96 -12.86
C ASP A 20 -7.34 -6.19 -12.25
N ARG A 21 -6.52 -5.13 -12.23
CA ARG A 21 -5.21 -5.12 -11.61
C ARG A 21 -5.36 -4.96 -10.10
N THR A 22 -4.73 -5.85 -9.35
CA THR A 22 -4.79 -5.84 -7.88
C THR A 22 -3.44 -6.13 -7.24
N LEU A 23 -3.20 -5.52 -6.09
CA LEU A 23 -2.15 -5.92 -5.16
C LEU A 23 -2.77 -6.77 -4.07
N ARG A 24 -2.32 -8.01 -3.92
CA ARG A 24 -2.71 -8.90 -2.83
C ARG A 24 -1.59 -8.98 -1.82
N VAL A 25 -1.90 -8.70 -0.56
CA VAL A 25 -0.98 -8.77 0.57
C VAL A 25 -1.41 -9.93 1.45
N THR A 26 -0.47 -10.82 1.79
CA THR A 26 -0.76 -12.05 2.53
C THR A 26 0.33 -12.33 3.56
N TRP A 27 -0.08 -12.59 4.80
CA TRP A 27 0.83 -12.96 5.88
C TRP A 27 1.11 -14.47 5.93
N HIS A 28 2.38 -14.82 6.08
CA HIS A 28 2.87 -16.18 6.28
C HIS A 28 3.61 -16.26 7.62
N GLN A 29 2.86 -16.43 8.71
CA GLN A 29 3.38 -16.36 10.08
C GLN A 29 4.51 -17.37 10.33
N ASP A 30 4.34 -18.62 9.89
CA ASP A 30 5.33 -19.68 10.09
C ASP A 30 6.67 -19.39 9.37
N ALA A 31 6.60 -18.65 8.27
CA ALA A 31 7.77 -18.27 7.48
C ALA A 31 8.33 -16.89 7.87
N GLN A 32 7.66 -16.14 8.76
CA GLN A 32 7.98 -14.75 9.10
C GLN A 32 8.09 -13.84 7.86
N LEU A 33 7.15 -13.99 6.92
CA LEU A 33 7.12 -13.22 5.68
C LEU A 33 5.75 -12.59 5.42
N VAL A 34 5.78 -11.43 4.76
CA VAL A 34 4.64 -10.84 4.07
C VAL A 34 4.85 -10.96 2.57
N VAL A 35 3.89 -11.56 1.88
CA VAL A 35 3.93 -11.70 0.43
C VAL A 35 3.05 -10.63 -0.20
N LEU A 36 3.67 -9.80 -1.03
CA LEU A 36 3.02 -8.80 -1.87
C LEU A 36 3.02 -9.32 -3.30
N SER A 37 1.85 -9.49 -3.91
CA SER A 37 1.73 -10.04 -5.26
C SER A 37 0.85 -9.16 -6.14
N LEU A 38 1.33 -8.90 -7.35
CA LEU A 38 0.60 -8.15 -8.37
C LEU A 38 -0.16 -9.14 -9.25
N TRP A 39 -1.44 -8.89 -9.42
CA TRP A 39 -2.34 -9.70 -10.22
C TRP A 39 -2.96 -8.87 -11.33
N ARG A 40 -3.22 -9.52 -12.46
CA ARG A 40 -4.09 -9.02 -13.53
C ARG A 40 -5.08 -10.12 -13.85
N ASP A 41 -6.36 -9.81 -13.77
CA ASP A 41 -7.43 -10.81 -13.81
C ASP A 41 -7.17 -11.90 -12.74
N ASN A 42 -6.94 -13.14 -13.17
CA ASN A 42 -6.60 -14.26 -12.30
C ASN A 42 -5.16 -14.76 -12.48
N VAL A 43 -4.28 -13.95 -13.06
CA VAL A 43 -2.87 -14.29 -13.30
C VAL A 43 -1.98 -13.46 -12.40
N CYS A 44 -1.10 -14.13 -11.64
CA CYS A 44 -0.06 -13.47 -10.85
C CYS A 44 1.06 -12.99 -11.80
N ALA A 45 1.23 -11.69 -11.91
CA ALA A 45 2.23 -11.04 -12.77
C ALA A 45 3.57 -10.82 -12.06
N GLY A 46 3.59 -10.85 -10.72
CA GLY A 46 4.81 -10.69 -9.95
C GLY A 46 4.59 -10.89 -8.46
N THR A 47 5.66 -11.28 -7.75
CA THR A 47 5.62 -11.51 -6.30
C THR A 47 6.88 -10.96 -5.66
N PHE A 48 6.70 -10.31 -4.51
CA PHE A 48 7.76 -9.84 -3.63
C PHE A 48 7.53 -10.44 -2.23
N ARG A 49 8.61 -10.89 -1.59
CA ARG A 49 8.59 -11.43 -0.23
C ARG A 49 9.32 -10.43 0.66
N LEU A 50 8.59 -9.80 1.55
CA LEU A 50 9.13 -8.89 2.56
C LEU A 50 9.31 -9.66 3.86
N ALA A 51 10.44 -9.48 4.53
CA ALA A 51 10.63 -10.05 5.85
C ALA A 51 9.73 -9.36 6.87
N ALA A 52 9.20 -10.11 7.85
CA ALA A 52 8.25 -9.57 8.82
C ALA A 52 8.84 -8.44 9.68
N ASP A 53 10.15 -8.46 9.91
CA ASP A 53 10.91 -7.43 10.64
C ASP A 53 11.16 -6.15 9.82
N GLU A 54 11.05 -6.20 8.49
CA GLU A 54 11.11 -5.03 7.59
C GLU A 54 9.74 -4.35 7.39
N VAL A 55 8.65 -4.98 7.84
CA VAL A 55 7.29 -4.41 7.72
C VAL A 55 7.16 -3.05 8.43
N PRO A 56 7.71 -2.83 9.64
CA PRO A 56 7.68 -1.52 10.28
C PRO A 56 8.30 -0.41 9.42
N ASP A 57 9.41 -0.70 8.73
CA ASP A 57 10.08 0.27 7.86
C ASP A 57 9.22 0.62 6.64
N LEU A 58 8.57 -0.39 6.04
CA LEU A 58 7.59 -0.15 4.97
C LEU A 58 6.41 0.71 5.45
N ILE A 59 5.89 0.46 6.66
CA ILE A 59 4.79 1.25 7.23
C ILE A 59 5.25 2.69 7.46
N ALA A 60 6.45 2.89 8.00
CA ALA A 60 7.01 4.23 8.24
C ALA A 60 7.14 5.01 6.93
N LEU A 61 7.66 4.37 5.87
CA LEU A 61 7.76 4.96 4.54
C LEU A 61 6.40 5.38 3.98
N LEU A 62 5.40 4.49 4.04
CA LEU A 62 4.04 4.79 3.55
C LEU A 62 3.37 5.92 4.34
N ARG A 63 3.58 5.96 5.66
CA ARG A 63 3.05 7.02 6.52
C ARG A 63 3.69 8.36 6.20
N GLN A 64 5.01 8.41 6.05
CA GLN A 64 5.71 9.65 5.70
C GLN A 64 5.20 10.21 4.36
N GLY A 65 5.06 9.37 3.33
CA GLY A 65 4.52 9.81 2.04
C GLY A 65 3.07 10.31 2.12
N LEU A 66 2.26 9.74 3.03
CA LEU A 66 0.90 10.22 3.28
C LEU A 66 0.90 11.60 3.94
N ASP A 67 1.74 11.81 4.96
CA ASP A 67 1.88 13.09 5.66
C ASP A 67 2.30 14.20 4.66
N GLU A 68 3.33 13.93 3.84
CA GLU A 68 3.80 14.86 2.79
C GLU A 68 2.70 15.20 1.77
N ALA A 69 1.90 14.20 1.35
CA ALA A 69 0.80 14.42 0.41
C ALA A 69 -0.31 15.30 1.01
N TYR A 70 -0.58 15.16 2.32
CA TYR A 70 -1.56 15.97 3.04
C TYR A 70 -1.10 17.43 3.17
N ASP A 71 0.17 17.64 3.54
CA ASP A 71 0.75 18.99 3.62
C ASP A 71 0.68 19.70 2.27
N ALA A 72 1.07 19.02 1.19
CA ALA A 72 0.98 19.57 -0.16
C ALA A 72 -0.46 19.89 -0.59
N ALA A 73 -1.45 19.10 -0.16
CA ALA A 73 -2.85 19.38 -0.43
C ALA A 73 -3.35 20.61 0.34
N ARG A 74 -2.96 20.74 1.62
CA ARG A 74 -3.33 21.86 2.48
C ARG A 74 -2.77 23.18 1.95
N GLU A 75 -1.50 23.24 1.58
CA GLU A 75 -0.88 24.45 1.01
C GLU A 75 -1.57 24.94 -0.27
N ARG A 76 -2.08 24.01 -1.10
CA ARG A 76 -2.85 24.36 -2.30
C ARG A 76 -4.17 25.03 -1.94
N VAL A 77 -4.87 24.53 -0.92
CA VAL A 77 -6.13 25.12 -0.44
C VAL A 77 -5.85 26.52 0.11
N GLU A 78 -4.87 26.68 1.00
CA GLU A 78 -4.51 27.98 1.57
C GLU A 78 -4.12 29.02 0.50
N ARG A 79 -3.44 28.59 -0.57
CA ARG A 79 -3.10 29.45 -1.71
C ARG A 79 -4.32 29.89 -2.51
N VAL A 80 -5.31 29.02 -2.69
CA VAL A 80 -6.56 29.34 -3.38
C VAL A 80 -7.44 30.26 -2.51
N GLU A 81 -7.40 30.08 -1.19
CA GLU A 81 -8.20 30.86 -0.24
C GLU A 81 -7.60 32.23 0.10
N ARG A 82 -6.29 32.45 -0.07
CA ARG A 82 -5.72 33.80 -0.03
C ARG A 82 -6.09 34.56 -1.30
N PRO A 83 -6.99 35.56 -1.26
CA PRO A 83 -7.21 36.41 -2.41
C PRO A 83 -5.90 37.11 -2.74
N SER A 84 -5.66 37.38 -4.02
CA SER A 84 -4.68 38.38 -4.45
C SER A 84 -5.03 39.71 -3.77
N GLU A 85 -4.45 39.99 -2.61
CA GLU A 85 -4.24 41.36 -2.13
C GLU A 85 -3.22 41.99 -3.07
N VAL A 86 -3.73 42.43 -4.23
CA VAL A 86 -3.02 43.30 -5.16
C VAL A 86 -3.91 44.53 -5.30
N GLY A 87 -3.64 45.50 -4.44
CA GLY A 87 -3.98 46.91 -4.64
C GLY A 87 -2.82 47.61 -5.31
#